data_AF-A0A0G4MKZ2-F1
#
_entry.id   AF-A0A0G4MKZ2-F1
#
_cell.length_a   1.000
_cell.length_b   1.000
_cell.length_c   1.000
_cell.angle_alpha   90.00
_cell.angle_beta   90.00
_cell.angle_gamma   90.00
#
_symmetry.space_group_name_H-M   'P 1'
#
loop_
_entity.id
_entity.type
_entity.pdbx_description
1 polymer ?
#
loop_
_entity_poly.entity_id
_entity_poly.type
_entity_poly.pdbx_seq_one_letter_code
_entity_poly.pdbx_strand_id
1 'polypeptide(L)'
;MTYHKGRGILFGGVHDVEESEDGMDSEFFRELFAWNVERNRFFPMALRKPRQQQGKKAAGADQRGAGRRARAQDREDELLKQLAALETGASLEDADDMDLDRKADEPEADETPL
;
A
#
# COMPACT_ATOMS: atom_id res chain seq x y z
N MET A 1 10.24 -14.71 -14.88
CA MET A 1 9.85 -15.66 -13.81
C MET A 1 10.73 -15.41 -12.59
N THR A 2 10.18 -15.48 -11.38
CA THR A 2 10.94 -15.29 -10.13
C THR A 2 10.78 -16.50 -9.21
N TYR A 3 11.80 -16.80 -8.40
CA TYR A 3 11.75 -17.91 -7.45
C TYR A 3 11.49 -17.39 -6.02
N HIS A 4 10.55 -18.03 -5.31
CA HIS A 4 10.27 -17.74 -3.90
C HIS A 4 9.77 -18.98 -3.16
N LYS A 5 10.49 -19.41 -2.12
CA LYS A 5 10.09 -20.48 -1.18
C LYS A 5 9.53 -21.75 -1.87
N GLY A 6 10.30 -22.33 -2.79
CA GLY A 6 9.89 -23.55 -3.51
C GLY A 6 8.83 -23.31 -4.58
N ARG A 7 8.59 -22.05 -4.96
CA ARG A 7 7.61 -21.69 -6.00
C ARG A 7 8.23 -20.81 -7.07
N GLY A 8 7.89 -21.09 -8.32
CA GLY A 8 8.14 -20.21 -9.45
C GLY A 8 6.95 -19.29 -9.67
N ILE A 9 7.13 -17.98 -9.53
CA ILE A 9 6.10 -16.98 -9.77
C ILE A 9 6.24 -16.45 -11.20
N LEU A 10 5.14 -16.47 -11.94
CA LEU A 10 5.06 -16.00 -13.32
C LEU A 10 3.90 -15.00 -13.43
N PHE A 11 4.12 -13.87 -14.10
CA PHE A 11 3.11 -12.86 -14.34
C PHE A 11 3.07 -12.52 -15.82
N GLY A 12 1.87 -12.53 -16.38
CA GLY A 12 1.58 -12.23 -17.77
C GLY A 12 2.19 -13.23 -18.75
N GLY A 13 2.52 -12.73 -19.94
CA GLY A 13 3.01 -13.50 -21.09
C GLY A 13 2.59 -12.81 -22.39
N VAL A 14 3.27 -13.12 -23.48
CA VAL A 14 2.88 -12.71 -24.83
C VAL A 14 2.68 -13.99 -25.63
N HIS A 15 1.54 -14.12 -26.29
CA HIS A 15 1.27 -15.20 -27.23
C HIS A 15 1.05 -14.60 -28.60
N ASP A 16 1.95 -14.92 -29.53
CA ASP A 16 1.82 -14.45 -30.90
C ASP A 16 0.95 -15.43 -31.69
N VAL A 17 -0.09 -14.90 -32.33
CA VAL A 17 -0.97 -15.61 -33.24
C VAL A 17 -0.62 -15.15 -34.65
N GLU A 18 -0.09 -16.06 -35.46
CA GLU A 18 0.10 -15.81 -36.90
C GLU A 18 -1.23 -16.09 -37.61
N GLU A 19 -1.96 -15.03 -37.95
CA GLU A 19 -3.19 -15.13 -38.74
C GLU A 19 -2.88 -15.13 -40.26
N SER A 20 -1.72 -14.61 -40.68
CA SER A 20 -1.26 -14.58 -42.08
C SER A 20 0.26 -14.42 -42.21
N GLU A 21 0.80 -14.70 -43.40
CA GLU A 21 2.25 -14.67 -43.72
C GLU A 21 2.92 -13.29 -43.49
N ASP A 22 2.13 -12.21 -43.45
CA ASP A 22 2.58 -10.82 -43.23
C ASP A 22 2.06 -10.17 -41.92
N GLY A 23 1.34 -10.92 -41.08
CA GLY A 23 0.65 -10.37 -39.90
C GLY A 23 0.74 -11.27 -38.67
N MET A 24 1.34 -10.75 -37.60
CA MET A 24 1.38 -11.36 -36.27
C MET A 24 0.54 -10.51 -35.31
N ASP A 25 -0.46 -11.10 -34.70
CA ASP A 25 -1.22 -10.50 -33.60
C ASP A 25 -0.69 -11.02 -32.26
N SER A 26 -0.21 -10.12 -31.40
CA SER A 26 0.30 -10.48 -30.08
C SER A 26 -0.77 -10.32 -29.00
N GLU A 27 -1.14 -11.41 -28.35
CA GLU A 27 -2.00 -11.42 -27.18
C GLU A 27 -1.20 -11.27 -25.88
N PHE A 28 -1.53 -10.27 -25.07
CA PHE A 28 -0.87 -10.00 -23.79
C PHE A 28 -1.70 -10.55 -22.62
N PHE A 29 -1.08 -11.42 -21.83
CA PHE A 29 -1.67 -11.95 -20.61
C PHE A 29 -1.37 -11.05 -19.42
N ARG A 30 -2.32 -10.98 -18.51
CA ARG A 30 -2.28 -10.21 -17.25
C ARG A 30 -2.58 -11.08 -16.03
N GLU A 31 -2.45 -12.39 -16.23
CA GLU A 31 -2.70 -13.41 -15.22
C GLU A 31 -1.44 -13.66 -14.40
N LEU A 32 -1.62 -14.12 -13.16
CA LEU A 32 -0.53 -14.42 -12.25
C LEU A 32 -0.59 -15.91 -11.91
N PHE A 33 0.52 -16.62 -12.07
CA PHE A 33 0.64 -18.05 -11.81
C PHE A 33 1.75 -18.34 -10.80
N ALA A 34 1.54 -19.38 -10.01
CA ALA A 34 2.57 -19.98 -9.17
C ALA A 34 2.77 -21.45 -9.55
N TRP A 35 3.99 -21.81 -9.91
CA TRP A 35 4.44 -23.19 -10.08
C TRP A 35 5.00 -23.71 -8.76
N ASN A 36 4.43 -24.78 -8.23
CA ASN A 36 5.02 -25.50 -7.09
C ASN A 36 6.05 -26.50 -7.61
N VAL A 37 7.31 -26.33 -7.21
CA VAL A 37 8.43 -27.17 -7.67
C VAL A 37 8.32 -28.60 -7.15
N GLU A 38 7.90 -28.80 -5.90
CA GLU A 38 7.80 -30.12 -5.26
C GLU A 38 6.70 -30.98 -5.88
N ARG A 39 5.55 -30.36 -6.19
CA ARG A 39 4.36 -31.05 -6.71
C ARG A 39 4.24 -30.95 -8.23
N ASN A 40 5.20 -30.30 -8.88
CA ASN A 40 5.21 -29.98 -10.30
C ASN A 40 3.84 -29.51 -10.83
N ARG A 41 3.24 -28.53 -10.15
CA ARG A 41 1.86 -28.09 -10.43
C ARG A 41 1.72 -26.58 -10.47
N PHE A 42 1.02 -26.08 -11.47
CA PHE A 42 0.62 -24.68 -11.58
C PHE A 42 -0.68 -24.40 -10.82
N PHE A 43 -0.75 -23.20 -10.24
CA PHE A 43 -1.92 -22.66 -9.58
C PHE A 43 -2.12 -21.20 -10.00
N PRO A 44 -3.35 -20.81 -10.40
CA PRO A 44 -3.65 -19.41 -10.68
C PRO A 44 -3.68 -18.59 -9.39
N MET A 45 -3.19 -17.36 -9.46
CA MET A 45 -3.22 -16.37 -8.39
C MET A 45 -4.01 -15.15 -8.85
N ALA A 46 -4.79 -14.58 -7.93
CA ALA A 46 -5.56 -13.36 -8.22
C ALA A 46 -4.77 -12.11 -7.82
N LEU A 47 -4.66 -11.15 -8.73
CA LEU A 47 -4.23 -9.79 -8.41
C LEU A 47 -5.34 -9.08 -7.63
N ARG A 48 -5.12 -8.89 -6.33
CA ARG A 48 -6.07 -8.17 -5.48
C ARG A 48 -5.72 -6.69 -5.49
N LYS A 49 -6.73 -5.83 -5.71
CA LYS A 49 -6.56 -4.40 -5.48
C LYS A 49 -6.05 -4.18 -4.06
N PRO A 50 -5.06 -3.30 -3.84
CA PRO A 50 -4.64 -2.94 -2.50
C PRO A 50 -5.88 -2.44 -1.75
N ARG A 51 -6.21 -3.12 -0.65
CA ARG A 51 -7.33 -2.69 0.18
C ARG A 51 -6.93 -1.36 0.80
N GLN A 52 -7.59 -0.27 0.43
CA GLN A 52 -7.56 0.93 1.26
C GLN A 52 -8.06 0.50 2.64
N GLN A 53 -7.19 0.62 3.65
CA GLN A 53 -7.61 0.45 5.03
C GLN A 53 -8.46 1.66 5.44
N GLN A 54 -9.66 1.78 4.88
CA GLN A 54 -10.69 2.63 5.47
C GLN A 54 -11.17 1.92 6.74
N GLY A 55 -10.76 2.48 7.88
CA GLY A 55 -11.43 2.39 9.18
C GLY A 55 -11.89 1.01 9.64
N LYS A 56 -11.01 0.25 10.30
CA LYS A 56 -11.45 -0.63 11.40
C LYS A 56 -10.56 -0.43 12.62
N LYS A 57 -10.90 0.60 13.41
CA LYS A 57 -10.90 0.48 14.86
C LYS A 57 -11.94 -0.58 15.21
N ALA A 58 -11.52 -1.75 15.70
CA ALA A 58 -12.32 -2.61 16.56
C ALA A 58 -11.40 -3.64 17.22
N ALA A 59 -11.13 -3.38 18.50
CA ALA A 59 -11.01 -4.33 19.61
C ALA A 59 -10.45 -5.74 19.30
N GLY A 60 -9.24 -6.02 19.79
CA GLY A 60 -8.76 -7.41 19.94
C GLY A 60 -7.28 -7.67 19.62
N ALA A 61 -6.50 -6.66 19.23
CA ALA A 61 -5.07 -6.80 18.97
C ALA A 61 -4.21 -5.88 19.85
N ASP A 62 -4.60 -5.74 21.10
CA ASP A 62 -3.72 -5.32 22.18
C ASP A 62 -2.83 -6.54 22.49
N GLN A 63 -1.68 -6.72 21.84
CA GLN A 63 -0.39 -6.65 22.54
C GLN A 63 0.82 -6.76 21.57
N ARG A 64 0.62 -6.73 20.24
CA ARG A 64 1.73 -6.93 19.26
C ARG A 64 1.96 -5.79 18.26
N GLY A 65 1.12 -4.75 18.30
CA GLY A 65 1.15 -3.63 17.35
C GLY A 65 1.38 -2.24 17.95
N ALA A 66 1.50 -2.13 19.28
CA ALA A 66 1.65 -0.84 19.96
C ALA A 66 2.95 -0.11 19.59
N GLY A 67 4.07 -0.84 19.44
CA GLY A 67 5.37 -0.22 19.19
C GLY A 67 5.57 0.37 17.79
N ARG A 68 4.81 -0.04 16.76
CA ARG A 68 4.97 0.53 15.40
C ARG A 68 4.10 1.76 15.15
N ARG A 69 2.92 1.82 15.78
CA ARG A 69 2.05 3.00 15.70
C ARG A 69 2.52 4.11 16.64
N ALA A 70 2.94 3.76 17.87
CA ALA A 70 3.56 4.73 18.79
C ALA A 70 4.77 5.40 18.13
N ARG A 71 5.74 4.64 17.60
CA ARG A 71 6.91 5.20 16.91
C ARG A 71 6.62 6.02 15.66
N ALA A 72 5.47 5.81 15.02
CA ALA A 72 5.07 6.61 13.85
C ALA A 72 4.42 7.92 14.30
N GLN A 73 3.64 7.89 15.37
CA GLN A 73 3.01 9.06 15.98
C GLN A 73 4.04 9.96 16.68
N ASP A 74 4.95 9.37 17.45
CA ASP A 74 6.03 10.11 18.13
C ASP A 74 6.89 10.92 17.14
N ARG A 75 7.10 10.38 15.92
CA ARG A 75 7.85 11.07 14.85
C ARG A 75 7.07 12.21 14.23
N GLU A 76 5.75 12.05 14.10
CA GLU A 76 4.87 13.08 13.55
C GLU A 76 4.78 14.26 14.52
N ASP A 77 4.64 13.98 15.81
CA ASP A 77 4.61 15.00 16.86
C ASP A 77 5.94 15.75 16.98
N GLU A 78 7.08 15.05 16.88
CA GLU A 78 8.41 15.69 16.87
C GLU A 78 8.63 16.58 15.63
N LEU A 79 8.17 16.14 14.46
CA LEU A 79 8.20 16.93 13.22
C LEU A 79 7.35 18.19 13.31
N LEU A 80 6.14 18.09 13.89
CA LEU A 80 5.24 19.23 14.09
C LEU A 80 5.84 20.26 15.07
N LYS A 81 6.49 19.81 16.15
CA LYS A 81 7.22 20.69 17.07
C LYS A 81 8.38 21.41 16.40
N GLN A 82 9.17 20.71 15.60
CA GLN A 82 10.28 21.31 14.85
C GLN A 82 9.78 22.35 13.84
N LEU A 83 8.67 22.09 13.16
CA LEU A 83 8.05 23.04 12.24
C LEU A 83 7.55 24.29 12.98
N ALA A 84 6.86 24.12 14.10
CA ALA A 84 6.37 25.23 14.92
C ALA A 84 7.51 26.11 15.47
N ALA A 85 8.64 25.50 15.86
CA ALA A 85 9.83 26.24 16.28
C ALA A 85 10.43 27.07 15.12
N LEU A 86 10.47 26.51 13.90
CA LEU A 86 10.95 27.23 12.72
C LEU A 86 10.03 28.38 12.30
N GLU A 87 8.71 28.21 12.40
CA GLU A 87 7.74 29.26 12.03
C GLU A 87 7.72 30.42 13.04
N THR A 88 7.90 30.13 14.33
CA THR A 88 7.95 31.15 15.38
C THR A 88 9.34 31.77 15.57
N GLY A 89 10.37 31.18 14.94
CA GLY A 89 11.76 31.62 15.07
C GLY A 89 12.36 31.37 16.46
N ALA A 90 11.71 30.54 17.27
CA ALA A 90 12.14 30.19 18.63
C ALA A 90 13.07 28.96 18.63
N SER A 91 13.97 28.89 19.61
CA SER A 91 14.85 27.73 19.80
C SER A 91 14.02 26.50 20.17
N LEU A 92 14.47 25.31 19.76
CA LEU A 92 13.77 24.03 19.97
C LEU A 92 13.45 23.71 21.45
N GLU A 93 14.12 24.39 22.39
CA GLU A 93 13.96 24.22 23.84
C GLU A 93 12.65 24.83 24.38
N ASP A 94 12.00 25.76 23.67
CA ASP A 94 10.74 26.38 24.08
C ASP A 94 9.50 25.71 23.46
N ALA A 95 9.68 24.66 22.65
CA ALA A 95 8.62 24.02 21.86
C ALA A 95 7.74 23.02 22.64
N ASP A 96 8.08 22.70 23.89
CA ASP A 96 7.34 21.74 24.71
C ASP A 96 6.09 22.34 25.40
N ASP A 97 5.90 23.66 25.37
CA ASP A 97 4.83 24.37 26.13
C ASP A 97 3.64 24.82 25.26
N MET A 98 3.54 24.39 23.99
CA MET A 98 2.49 24.82 23.07
C MET A 98 1.44 23.72 22.80
N ASP A 99 0.19 23.99 23.21
CA ASP A 99 -0.97 23.09 23.02
C ASP A 99 -1.63 23.35 21.65
N LEU A 100 -1.83 22.30 20.85
CA LEU A 100 -2.28 22.39 19.45
C LEU A 100 -3.76 21.96 19.29
N ASP A 101 -4.63 22.93 18.97
CA ASP A 101 -6.05 22.68 18.74
C ASP A 101 -6.33 22.02 17.37
N ARG A 102 -6.85 20.79 17.39
CA ARG A 102 -7.19 20.00 16.19
C ARG A 102 -8.58 20.36 15.67
N LYS A 103 -8.67 21.08 14.55
CA LYS A 103 -9.94 21.38 13.87
C LYS A 103 -10.43 20.16 13.07
N ALA A 104 -11.67 19.73 13.32
CA ALA A 104 -12.29 18.52 12.78
C ALA A 104 -12.80 18.67 11.32
N ASP A 105 -12.71 17.57 10.56
CA ASP A 105 -13.11 17.39 9.16
C ASP A 105 -14.63 17.57 8.91
N GLU A 106 -15.01 18.27 7.82
CA GLU A 106 -16.34 18.20 7.20
C GLU A 106 -16.30 17.29 5.95
N PRO A 107 -17.26 16.37 5.74
CA PRO A 107 -17.32 15.53 4.54
C PRO A 107 -18.08 16.22 3.40
N GLU A 108 -17.42 16.45 2.25
CA GLU A 108 -18.09 16.83 1.00
C GLU A 108 -18.90 15.67 0.41
N ALA A 109 -20.07 16.02 -0.11
CA ALA A 109 -21.11 15.11 -0.59
C ALA A 109 -20.81 14.50 -1.98
N ASP A 110 -21.22 13.25 -2.14
CA ASP A 110 -21.25 12.49 -3.39
C ASP A 110 -22.10 13.19 -4.48
N GLU A 111 -21.50 13.54 -5.61
CA GLU A 111 -22.21 13.79 -6.87
C GLU A 111 -21.86 12.69 -7.90
N THR A 112 -22.81 11.78 -8.14
CA THR A 112 -22.78 10.83 -9.27
C THR A 112 -23.41 11.47 -10.51
N PRO A 113 -22.77 11.46 -11.69
CA PRO A 113 -23.46 11.78 -12.93
C PRO A 113 -24.04 10.52 -13.61
N LEU A 114 -25.20 10.71 -14.24
CA LEU A 114 -25.97 9.76 -15.07
C LEU A 114 -25.25 9.41 -16.38
#